data_AF-A0A8I2FSS1-F1
#
_entry.id   AF-A0A8I2FSS1-F1
#
_cell.length_a   1.000
_cell.length_b   1.000
_cell.length_c   1.000
_cell.angle_alpha   90.00
_cell.angle_beta   90.00
_cell.angle_gamma   90.00
#
_symmetry.space_group_name_H-M   'P 1'
#
loop_
_entity.id
_entity.type
_entity.pdbx_description
1 polymer ?
#
loop_
_entity_poly.entity_id
_entity_poly.type
_entity_poly.pdbx_seq_one_letter_code
_entity_poly.pdbx_strand_id
1 'polypeptide(L)'
;MISEAPPPDKNDYFYAPGNPFYLQTTIQAFNDAGIDVSTMEEILNLGVYITTAIKCGKTQYSISTGTIKTCSEILEKEAALFPGIEVFLLMGDVSIKAMNYIWKRQTGNKVIPGGSTYKIRKEKYYFQEKRVFPSYLQTGKNYLIEKAKRKMIAEDIKEAMEGTASPAYRVRS
;
A
#
# COMPACT_ATOMS: atom_id res chain seq x y z
N MET A 1 -1.82 3.97 -1.05
CA MET A 1 -1.25 2.60 -0.97
C MET A 1 0.28 2.70 -0.90
N ILE A 2 0.93 1.96 0.00
CA ILE A 2 2.40 1.98 0.19
C ILE A 2 2.95 0.58 -0.03
N SER A 3 3.74 0.39 -1.09
CA SER A 3 4.44 -0.86 -1.42
C SER A 3 5.83 -0.94 -0.77
N GLU A 4 6.53 -2.08 -0.94
CA GLU A 4 7.83 -2.35 -0.32
C GLU A 4 8.94 -1.40 -0.82
N ALA A 5 9.31 -1.53 -2.10
CA ALA A 5 10.45 -0.85 -2.70
C ALA A 5 10.23 -0.73 -4.22
N PRO A 6 10.95 0.17 -4.92
CA PRO A 6 10.94 0.21 -6.38
C PRO A 6 11.52 -1.09 -6.97
N PRO A 7 11.09 -1.47 -8.18
CA PRO A 7 11.68 -2.60 -8.89
C PRO A 7 13.16 -2.35 -9.22
N PRO A 8 13.96 -3.41 -9.41
CA PRO A 8 15.34 -3.27 -9.87
C PRO A 8 15.46 -2.57 -11.23
N ASP A 9 14.53 -2.85 -12.15
CA ASP A 9 14.39 -2.10 -13.40
C ASP A 9 13.39 -0.95 -13.20
N LYS A 10 13.84 0.29 -13.44
CA LYS A 10 12.98 1.48 -13.35
C LYS A 10 11.80 1.44 -14.33
N ASN A 11 11.93 0.72 -15.45
CA ASN A 11 10.88 0.58 -16.45
C ASN A 11 9.73 -0.30 -15.97
N ASP A 12 9.89 -1.02 -14.85
CA ASP A 12 8.83 -1.80 -14.22
C ASP A 12 8.07 -1.03 -13.14
N TYR A 13 8.43 0.24 -12.86
CA TYR A 13 7.81 1.03 -11.80
C TYR A 13 6.37 1.44 -12.14
N PHE A 14 5.54 1.70 -11.12
CA PHE A 14 4.10 1.99 -11.27
C PHE A 14 3.77 3.07 -12.31
N TYR A 15 4.59 4.13 -12.33
CA TYR A 15 4.41 5.31 -13.18
C TYR A 15 5.30 5.30 -14.44
N ALA A 16 5.96 4.19 -14.75
CA ALA A 16 6.79 4.07 -15.95
C ALA A 16 5.91 3.98 -17.21
N PRO A 17 6.37 4.48 -18.37
CA PRO A 17 5.62 4.39 -19.62
C PRO A 17 5.52 2.94 -20.11
N GLY A 18 4.49 2.66 -20.92
CA GLY A 18 4.25 1.34 -21.51
C GLY A 18 3.43 0.45 -20.59
N ASN A 19 3.90 -0.78 -20.38
CA ASN A 19 3.19 -1.78 -19.57
C ASN A 19 4.07 -2.32 -18.43
N PRO A 20 4.42 -1.47 -17.43
CA PRO A 20 5.34 -1.86 -16.35
C PRO A 20 4.76 -2.98 -15.48
N PHE A 21 5.63 -3.91 -15.06
CA PHE A 21 5.17 -5.09 -14.30
C PHE A 21 4.49 -4.75 -12.96
N TYR A 22 4.94 -3.70 -12.25
CA TYR A 22 4.30 -3.31 -10.98
C TYR A 22 2.90 -2.73 -11.23
N LEU A 23 2.69 -2.01 -12.33
CA LEU A 23 1.37 -1.52 -12.69
C LEU A 23 0.45 -2.67 -13.09
N GLN A 24 0.92 -3.63 -13.90
CA GLN A 24 0.13 -4.80 -14.29
C GLN A 24 -0.42 -5.57 -13.08
N THR A 25 0.45 -5.87 -12.13
CA THR A 25 0.07 -6.61 -10.91
C THR A 25 -0.85 -5.79 -10.00
N THR A 26 -0.67 -4.46 -9.95
CA THR A 26 -1.55 -3.55 -9.22
C THR A 26 -2.93 -3.46 -9.87
N ILE A 27 -3.01 -3.22 -11.18
CA ILE A 27 -4.28 -3.23 -11.94
C ILE A 27 -5.03 -4.54 -11.70
N GLN A 28 -4.32 -5.67 -11.78
CA GLN A 28 -4.92 -6.96 -11.49
C GLN A 28 -5.48 -7.04 -10.06
N ALA A 29 -4.79 -6.49 -9.06
CA ALA A 29 -5.25 -6.48 -7.67
C ALA A 29 -6.54 -5.66 -7.48
N PHE A 30 -6.65 -4.52 -8.17
CA PHE A 30 -7.87 -3.70 -8.17
C PHE A 30 -9.03 -4.41 -8.90
N ASN A 31 -8.77 -4.99 -10.07
CA ASN A 31 -9.79 -5.74 -10.82
C ASN A 31 -10.30 -6.95 -10.05
N ASP A 32 -9.42 -7.68 -9.36
CA ASP A 32 -9.82 -8.78 -8.48
C ASP A 32 -10.65 -8.31 -7.27
N ALA A 33 -10.45 -7.06 -6.83
CA ALA A 33 -11.25 -6.40 -5.80
C ALA A 33 -12.64 -5.96 -6.31
N GLY A 34 -12.91 -6.12 -7.62
CA GLY A 34 -14.14 -5.70 -8.28
C GLY A 34 -14.13 -4.22 -8.68
N ILE A 35 -12.96 -3.60 -8.77
CA ILE A 35 -12.78 -2.19 -9.15
C ILE A 35 -12.16 -2.17 -10.54
N ASP A 36 -12.97 -1.78 -11.53
CA ASP A 36 -12.58 -1.79 -12.95
C ASP A 36 -11.58 -0.67 -13.24
N VAL A 37 -10.32 -1.04 -13.46
CA VAL A 37 -9.24 -0.15 -13.87
C VAL A 37 -8.31 -0.83 -14.87
N SER A 38 -7.73 -0.01 -15.74
CA SER A 38 -6.87 -0.40 -16.86
C SER A 38 -5.61 0.46 -16.95
N THR A 39 -5.57 1.61 -16.28
CA THR A 39 -4.42 2.52 -16.29
C THR A 39 -4.07 3.04 -14.89
N MET A 40 -2.83 3.56 -14.75
CA MET A 40 -2.42 4.24 -13.53
C MET A 40 -3.23 5.53 -13.29
N GLU A 41 -3.62 6.22 -14.37
CA GLU A 41 -4.45 7.43 -14.29
C GLU A 41 -5.83 7.13 -13.67
N GLU A 42 -6.46 6.02 -14.06
CA GLU A 42 -7.75 5.61 -13.48
C GLU A 42 -7.64 5.32 -11.98
N ILE A 43 -6.56 4.66 -11.53
CA ILE A 43 -6.31 4.44 -10.10
C ILE A 43 -6.09 5.77 -9.35
N LEU A 44 -5.40 6.73 -9.97
CA LEU A 44 -5.24 8.08 -9.40
C LEU A 44 -6.59 8.81 -9.33
N ASN A 45 -7.45 8.67 -10.34
CA ASN A 45 -8.80 9.26 -10.39
C ASN A 45 -9.74 8.67 -9.32
N LEU A 46 -9.47 7.46 -8.83
CA LEU A 46 -10.12 6.89 -7.64
C LEU A 46 -9.62 7.51 -6.32
N GLY A 47 -8.69 8.46 -6.36
CA GLY A 47 -8.06 9.06 -5.18
C GLY A 47 -6.95 8.20 -4.58
N VAL A 48 -6.48 7.16 -5.27
CA VAL A 48 -5.44 6.27 -4.75
C VAL A 48 -4.06 6.68 -5.26
N TYR A 49 -3.29 7.30 -4.38
CA TYR A 49 -1.85 7.50 -4.60
C TYR A 49 -1.05 6.24 -4.24
N ILE A 50 -0.10 5.84 -5.08
CA ILE A 50 0.78 4.68 -4.85
C ILE A 50 2.21 5.14 -4.68
N THR A 51 2.86 4.69 -3.61
CA THR A 51 4.29 4.94 -3.38
C THR A 51 4.97 3.72 -2.78
N THR A 52 6.26 3.80 -2.53
CA THR A 52 7.08 2.75 -1.92
C THR A 52 7.67 3.19 -0.59
N ALA A 53 7.80 2.27 0.36
CA ALA A 53 8.38 2.55 1.67
C ALA A 53 9.88 2.82 1.57
N ILE A 54 10.57 2.10 0.69
CA ILE A 54 11.97 2.36 0.33
C ILE A 54 12.02 3.24 -0.92
N LYS A 55 12.99 4.14 -0.98
CA LYS A 55 13.10 5.15 -2.05
C LYS A 55 14.22 4.88 -3.06
N CYS A 56 14.99 3.82 -2.85
CA CYS A 56 16.04 3.36 -3.74
C CYS A 56 15.75 1.93 -4.22
N GLY A 57 16.22 1.62 -5.43
CA GLY A 57 16.14 0.27 -5.99
C GLY A 57 16.82 -0.74 -5.05
N LYS A 58 16.18 -1.89 -4.91
CA LYS A 58 16.65 -2.95 -4.02
C LYS A 58 17.88 -3.65 -4.62
N THR A 59 19.01 -3.64 -3.91
CA THR A 59 20.26 -4.31 -4.36
C THR A 59 20.43 -5.73 -3.79
N GLN A 60 19.70 -6.07 -2.73
CA GLN A 60 19.78 -7.35 -2.02
C GLN A 60 18.38 -7.90 -1.74
N TYR A 61 18.24 -9.21 -1.51
CA TYR A 61 16.92 -9.82 -1.31
C TYR A 61 16.16 -9.33 -0.08
N SER A 62 16.85 -8.89 0.98
CA SER A 62 16.23 -8.33 2.19
C SER A 62 16.56 -6.84 2.34
N ILE A 63 15.67 -6.10 3.01
CA ILE A 63 15.86 -4.68 3.29
C ILE A 63 16.22 -4.53 4.78
N SER A 64 17.36 -3.89 5.05
CA SER A 64 17.82 -3.73 6.42
C SER A 64 16.85 -2.86 7.24
N THR A 65 16.76 -3.14 8.54
CA THR A 65 15.96 -2.33 9.46
C THR A 65 16.39 -0.86 9.48
N GLY A 66 17.71 -0.61 9.36
CA GLY A 66 18.27 0.74 9.27
C GLY A 66 17.77 1.48 8.02
N THR A 67 17.81 0.82 6.86
CA THR A 67 17.30 1.38 5.59
C THR A 67 15.82 1.72 5.67
N ILE A 68 14.99 0.83 6.27
CA ILE A 68 13.56 1.10 6.48
C ILE A 68 13.36 2.34 7.36
N LYS A 69 14.12 2.44 8.46
CA LYS A 69 14.04 3.59 9.36
C LYS A 69 14.43 4.89 8.64
N THR A 70 15.54 4.92 7.92
CA THR A 70 15.97 6.11 7.17
C THR A 70 14.98 6.50 6.08
N CYS A 71 14.54 5.55 5.25
CA CYS A 71 13.57 5.84 4.18
C CYS A 71 12.21 6.29 4.73
N SER A 72 11.84 5.84 5.95
CA SER A 72 10.59 6.28 6.59
C SER A 72 10.55 7.78 6.86
N GLU A 73 11.69 8.47 6.98
CA GLU A 73 11.72 9.94 7.14
C GLU A 73 11.36 10.67 5.84
N ILE A 74 11.69 10.07 4.68
CA ILE A 74 11.29 10.59 3.37
C ILE A 74 9.81 10.28 3.11
N LEU A 75 9.38 9.05 3.40
CA LEU A 75 7.98 8.64 3.31
C LEU A 75 7.07 9.50 4.20
N GLU A 76 7.53 9.91 5.39
CA GLU A 76 6.80 10.83 6.27
C GLU A 76 6.55 12.18 5.62
N LYS A 77 7.57 12.77 4.99
CA LYS A 77 7.45 14.05 4.28
C LYS A 77 6.51 13.94 3.08
N GLU A 78 6.57 12.83 2.35
CA GLU A 78 5.68 12.57 1.22
C GLU A 78 4.22 12.40 1.68
N ALA A 79 3.96 11.61 2.72
CA ALA A 79 2.62 11.44 3.26
C ALA A 79 2.02 12.77 3.77
N ALA A 80 2.86 13.67 4.30
CA ALA A 80 2.44 15.01 4.74
C ALA A 80 1.97 15.92 3.59
N LEU A 81 2.31 15.60 2.32
CA LEU A 81 1.80 16.34 1.15
C LEU A 81 0.31 16.06 0.87
N PHE A 82 -0.27 15.04 1.50
CA PHE A 82 -1.65 14.62 1.29
C PHE A 82 -2.47 14.78 2.60
N PRO A 83 -2.90 16.00 2.95
CA PRO A 83 -3.64 16.24 4.19
C PRO A 83 -5.00 15.50 4.23
N GLY A 84 -5.58 15.19 3.06
CA GLY A 84 -6.85 14.47 2.91
C GLY A 84 -6.73 12.95 2.91
N ILE A 85 -5.63 12.34 3.37
CA ILE A 85 -5.56 10.87 3.50
C ILE A 85 -6.58 10.40 4.53
N GLU A 86 -7.52 9.56 4.09
CA GLU A 86 -8.45 8.84 4.96
C GLU A 86 -7.97 7.41 5.26
N VAL A 87 -7.23 6.80 4.32
CA VAL A 87 -6.83 5.39 4.39
C VAL A 87 -5.36 5.18 4.07
N PHE A 88 -4.69 4.41 4.93
CA PHE A 88 -3.38 3.84 4.65
C PHE A 88 -3.49 2.33 4.36
N LEU A 89 -3.21 1.95 3.12
CA LEU A 89 -3.09 0.56 2.71
C LEU A 89 -1.60 0.17 2.62
N LEU A 90 -1.14 -0.70 3.53
CA LEU A 90 0.26 -1.04 3.78
C LEU A 90 0.59 -2.42 3.20
N MET A 91 1.25 -2.45 2.06
CA MET A 91 1.51 -3.67 1.31
C MET A 91 2.85 -4.28 1.70
N GLY A 92 2.82 -5.37 2.47
CA GLY A 92 4.00 -6.10 2.93
C GLY A 92 4.66 -5.57 4.21
N ASP A 93 5.51 -6.40 4.82
CA ASP A 93 6.08 -6.13 6.15
C ASP A 93 6.97 -4.87 6.19
N VAL A 94 7.62 -4.53 5.08
CA VAL A 94 8.48 -3.35 4.96
C VAL A 94 7.65 -2.06 5.08
N SER A 95 6.50 -1.97 4.41
CA SER A 95 5.65 -0.78 4.47
C SER A 95 4.96 -0.65 5.83
N ILE A 96 4.51 -1.76 6.42
CA ILE A 96 3.98 -1.82 7.79
C ILE A 96 5.02 -1.28 8.78
N LYS A 97 6.27 -1.75 8.67
CA LYS A 97 7.35 -1.33 9.55
C LYS A 97 7.75 0.13 9.35
N ALA A 98 7.78 0.62 8.10
CA ALA A 98 8.08 2.02 7.80
C ALA A 98 7.04 2.96 8.40
N MET A 99 5.74 2.69 8.23
CA MET A 99 4.68 3.50 8.82
C MET A 99 4.67 3.44 10.35
N ASN A 100 4.95 2.28 10.94
CA ASN A 100 5.14 2.18 12.38
C ASN A 100 6.32 3.03 12.90
N TYR A 101 7.39 3.22 12.12
CA TYR A 101 8.45 4.16 12.51
C TYR A 101 7.96 5.61 12.49
N ILE A 102 7.19 5.99 11.47
CA ILE A 102 6.57 7.31 11.35
C ILE A 102 5.66 7.58 12.54
N TRP A 103 4.68 6.71 12.79
CA TRP A 103 3.73 6.89 13.88
C TRP A 103 4.41 6.85 15.25
N LYS A 104 5.44 6.01 15.43
CA LYS A 104 6.21 6.01 16.66
C LYS A 104 6.95 7.33 16.91
N ARG A 105 7.46 8.01 15.86
CA ARG A 105 8.04 9.35 16.00
C ARG A 105 6.97 10.39 16.39
N GLN A 106 5.77 10.28 15.82
CA GLN A 106 4.68 11.24 16.03
C GLN A 106 3.96 11.08 17.37
N THR A 107 3.80 9.85 17.87
CA THR A 107 2.93 9.55 19.03
C THR A 107 3.61 8.71 20.11
N GLY A 108 4.86 8.28 19.90
CA GLY A 108 5.56 7.35 20.78
C GLY A 108 5.15 5.88 20.61
N ASN A 109 4.05 5.58 19.90
CA ASN A 109 3.46 4.26 19.79
C ASN A 109 3.43 3.72 18.36
N LYS A 110 3.43 2.39 18.24
CA LYS A 110 3.14 1.69 16.97
C LYS A 110 1.63 1.51 16.83
N VAL A 111 1.14 1.49 15.60
CA VAL A 111 -0.27 1.23 15.30
C VAL A 111 -0.50 -0.25 14.98
N ILE A 112 0.40 -0.84 14.19
CA ILE A 112 0.29 -2.25 13.79
C ILE A 112 1.22 -3.09 14.70
N PRO A 113 0.70 -4.09 15.44
CA PRO A 113 1.52 -4.97 16.26
C PRO A 113 2.39 -5.89 15.40
N GLY A 114 3.41 -6.48 16.00
CA GLY A 114 4.19 -7.53 15.36
C GLY A 114 3.38 -8.82 15.27
N GLY A 115 3.41 -9.49 14.12
CA GLY A 115 2.69 -10.74 13.91
C GLY A 115 2.72 -11.14 12.42
N SER A 116 2.18 -12.32 12.11
CA SER A 116 2.03 -12.71 10.71
C SER A 116 0.96 -11.86 10.03
N THR A 117 1.21 -11.46 8.77
CA THR A 117 0.28 -10.65 7.96
C THR A 117 -1.14 -11.21 7.96
N TYR A 118 -1.28 -12.53 7.89
CA TYR A 118 -2.56 -13.25 7.97
C TYR A 118 -3.40 -12.93 9.21
N LYS A 119 -2.75 -12.76 10.38
CA LYS A 119 -3.45 -12.43 11.63
C LYS A 119 -3.75 -10.95 11.70
N ILE A 120 -2.75 -10.10 11.45
CA ILE A 120 -2.92 -8.66 11.62
C ILE A 120 -3.92 -8.07 10.61
N ARG A 121 -4.01 -8.57 9.37
CA ARG A 121 -4.94 -8.03 8.36
C ARG A 121 -6.43 -8.13 8.74
N LYS A 122 -6.78 -9.04 9.65
CA LYS A 122 -8.17 -9.27 10.07
C LYS A 122 -8.68 -8.25 11.09
N GLU A 123 -7.78 -7.46 11.65
CA GLU A 123 -8.10 -6.50 12.69
C GLU A 123 -8.36 -5.10 12.14
N LYS A 124 -9.04 -4.27 12.94
CA LYS A 124 -9.30 -2.87 12.60
C LYS A 124 -8.34 -1.94 13.34
N TYR A 125 -7.41 -1.35 12.59
CA TYR A 125 -6.47 -0.34 13.07
C TYR A 125 -6.82 1.05 12.58
N TYR A 126 -6.46 2.02 13.41
CA TYR A 126 -6.63 3.43 13.13
C TYR A 126 -5.37 4.18 13.56
N PHE A 127 -5.00 5.19 12.78
CA PHE A 127 -4.05 6.20 13.19
C PHE A 127 -4.77 7.54 13.18
N GLN A 128 -5.03 8.09 14.38
CA GLN A 128 -6.01 9.16 14.55
C GLN A 128 -7.36 8.69 13.98
N GLU A 129 -8.01 9.47 13.11
CA GLU A 129 -9.27 9.11 12.44
C GLU A 129 -9.06 8.33 11.13
N LYS A 130 -7.80 8.09 10.72
CA LYS A 130 -7.46 7.44 9.45
C LYS A 130 -7.46 5.92 9.60
N ARG A 131 -8.15 5.21 8.72
CA ARG A 131 -8.19 3.74 8.73
C ARG A 131 -6.87 3.17 8.18
N VAL A 132 -6.37 2.09 8.79
CA VAL A 132 -5.11 1.44 8.41
C VAL A 132 -5.32 -0.04 8.10
N PHE A 133 -4.86 -0.47 6.93
CA PHE A 133 -4.96 -1.85 6.43
C PHE A 133 -3.56 -2.44 6.19
N PRO A 134 -3.06 -3.32 7.07
CA PRO A 134 -1.90 -4.15 6.74
C PRO A 134 -2.32 -5.26 5.77
N SER A 135 -1.58 -5.44 4.69
CA SER A 135 -1.86 -6.44 3.65
C SER A 135 -0.58 -7.11 3.13
N TYR A 136 -0.74 -8.10 2.26
CA TYR A 136 0.36 -8.72 1.53
C TYR A 136 0.85 -7.82 0.40
N LEU A 137 2.08 -8.07 -0.08
CA LEU A 137 2.66 -7.31 -1.18
C LEU A 137 1.96 -7.66 -2.51
N GLN A 138 1.46 -6.65 -3.21
CA GLN A 138 0.79 -6.76 -4.51
C GLN A 138 1.73 -6.75 -5.71
N THR A 139 3.03 -6.56 -5.49
CA THR A 139 4.05 -6.48 -6.54
C THR A 139 5.02 -7.65 -6.48
N GLY A 140 5.63 -7.98 -7.63
CA GLY A 140 6.66 -9.02 -7.73
C GLY A 140 6.11 -10.38 -8.18
N LYS A 141 7.01 -11.27 -8.60
CA LYS A 141 6.65 -12.55 -9.24
C LYS A 141 5.79 -13.47 -8.35
N ASN A 142 5.95 -13.39 -7.02
CA ASN A 142 5.19 -14.19 -6.07
C ASN A 142 3.68 -13.89 -6.12
N TYR A 143 3.29 -12.65 -6.45
CA TYR A 143 1.89 -12.25 -6.58
C TYR A 143 1.12 -13.12 -7.60
N LEU A 144 1.79 -13.50 -8.70
CA LEU A 144 1.18 -14.31 -9.75
C LEU A 144 1.03 -15.79 -9.40
N ILE A 145 1.77 -16.28 -8.40
CA ILE A 145 1.83 -17.69 -8.03
C ILE A 145 0.91 -17.97 -6.83
N GLU A 146 0.87 -17.06 -5.86
CA GLU A 146 0.19 -17.28 -4.57
C GLU A 146 -1.27 -16.84 -4.58
N LYS A 147 -2.14 -17.61 -5.26
CA LYS A 147 -3.59 -17.32 -5.41
C LYS A 147 -4.30 -16.94 -4.11
N ALA A 148 -3.97 -17.59 -3.00
CA ALA A 148 -4.57 -17.29 -1.70
C ALA A 148 -4.23 -15.87 -1.20
N LYS A 149 -2.98 -15.43 -1.35
CA LYS A 149 -2.56 -14.07 -0.97
C LYS A 149 -3.15 -13.02 -1.91
N ARG A 150 -3.22 -13.34 -3.21
CA ARG A 150 -3.88 -12.48 -4.21
C ARG A 150 -5.35 -12.19 -3.86
N LYS A 151 -6.11 -13.22 -3.46
CA LYS A 151 -7.47 -13.04 -2.95
C LYS A 151 -7.51 -12.14 -1.69
N MET A 152 -6.62 -12.35 -0.73
CA MET A 152 -6.56 -11.54 0.48
C MET A 152 -6.22 -10.07 0.18
N ILE A 153 -5.32 -9.82 -0.77
CA ILE A 153 -5.00 -8.46 -1.25
C ILE A 153 -6.25 -7.80 -1.84
N ALA A 154 -7.00 -8.51 -2.68
CA ALA A 154 -8.23 -8.01 -3.28
C ALA A 154 -9.30 -7.68 -2.22
N GLU A 155 -9.47 -8.54 -1.21
CA GLU A 155 -10.35 -8.28 -0.06
C GLU A 155 -9.94 -7.00 0.70
N ASP A 156 -8.64 -6.82 0.96
CA ASP A 156 -8.11 -5.65 1.67
C ASP A 156 -8.29 -4.36 0.85
N ILE A 157 -8.06 -4.41 -0.47
CA ILE A 157 -8.29 -3.27 -1.38
C ILE A 157 -9.78 -2.92 -1.40
N LYS A 158 -10.65 -3.93 -1.52
CA LYS A 158 -12.10 -3.71 -1.54
C LYS A 158 -12.58 -3.02 -0.26
N GLU A 159 -12.22 -3.54 0.91
CA GLU A 159 -12.61 -2.93 2.19
C GLU A 159 -12.05 -1.51 2.35
N ALA A 160 -10.81 -1.28 1.91
CA ALA A 160 -10.20 0.05 1.94
C ALA A 160 -10.97 1.07 1.10
N MET A 161 -11.47 0.66 -0.08
CA MET A 161 -12.20 1.53 -1.01
C MET A 161 -13.68 1.69 -0.64
N GLU A 162 -14.29 0.71 0.02
CA GLU A 162 -15.64 0.86 0.58
C GLU A 162 -15.65 1.79 1.81
N GLY A 163 -14.56 1.79 2.59
CA GLY A 163 -14.40 2.63 3.78
C GLY A 163 -14.17 4.12 3.50
N THR A 164 -13.70 4.49 2.30
CA THR A 164 -13.53 5.89 1.85
C THR A 164 -14.79 6.46 1.21
N ALA A 165 -15.84 5.65 1.03
CA ALA A 165 -17.13 6.15 0.56
C ALA A 165 -17.82 6.93 1.70
N SER A 166 -17.43 8.19 1.86
CA SER A 166 -18.18 9.17 2.64
C SER A 166 -19.66 9.16 2.21
N PRO A 167 -20.64 9.36 3.11
CA PRO A 167 -22.08 9.35 2.81
C PRO A 167 -22.51 10.30 1.68
N ALA A 168 -21.65 11.25 1.31
CA ALA A 168 -21.89 12.23 0.25
C ALA A 168 -22.01 11.63 -1.17
N TYR A 169 -21.60 10.38 -1.38
CA TYR A 169 -21.72 9.68 -2.68
C TYR A 169 -22.76 8.55 -2.68
N ARG A 170 -23.73 8.54 -1.74
CA ARG A 170 -25.00 7.83 -1.95
C ARG A 170 -25.90 8.69 -2.82
N VAL A 171 -25.67 8.66 -4.13
CA VAL A 171 -26.70 9.09 -5.09
C VAL A 171 -27.90 8.19 -4.85
N ARG A 172 -29.03 8.84 -4.53
CA ARG A 172 -30.35 8.25 -4.42
C ARG A 172 -30.61 7.40 -5.67
N SER A 173 -30.84 6.12 -5.46
CA SER A 173 -31.65 5.26 -6.32
C SER A 173 -32.88 4.85 -5.54
#